data_AF-N1V805-F1
#
_entry.id   AF-N1V805-F1
#
_cell.length_a   1.000
_cell.length_b   1.000
_cell.length_c   1.000
_cell.angle_alpha   90.00
_cell.angle_beta   90.00
_cell.angle_gamma   90.00
#
_symmetry.space_group_name_H-M   'P 1'
#
loop_
_entity.id
_entity.type
_entity.pdbx_description
1 polymer ?
#
loop_
_entity_poly.entity_id
_entity_poly.type
_entity_poly.pdbx_seq_one_letter_code
_entity_poly.pdbx_strand_id
1 'polypeptide(L)'
;MGTSTAMKETFFAPGTPQAGEIYDFIAAHTTRKGAPPQPQFFLSGSEPGDQVEIPHEIYQVLVKAVEAMRKGLAVTLTPSSMTMTTQQAAELLGVTRPTFVRLLDTGKIPFEKPGTHRRVKLADVLAYKEARRTEQYDALASMGDIDDEPVEAATERMKEARKLAAKRRRGQVTT
;
A
#
# COMPACT_ATOMS: atom_id res chain seq x y z
N MET A 1 0.70 -5.82 15.55
CA MET A 1 -0.62 -6.30 15.11
C MET A 1 -1.59 -5.14 15.16
N GLY A 2 -2.05 -4.63 14.02
CA GLY A 2 -2.92 -3.44 13.96
C GLY A 2 -4.38 -3.84 14.07
N THR A 3 -5.05 -3.39 15.14
CA THR A 3 -6.49 -3.56 15.34
C THR A 3 -7.26 -2.68 14.37
N SER A 4 -7.98 -3.31 13.44
CA SER A 4 -8.92 -2.64 12.53
C SER A 4 -10.09 -2.06 13.34
N THR A 5 -10.12 -0.74 13.50
CA THR A 5 -11.29 -0.01 14.01
C THR A 5 -12.46 -0.27 13.07
N ALA A 6 -13.42 -1.10 13.50
CA ALA A 6 -14.67 -1.29 12.77
C ALA A 6 -15.48 0.00 12.82
N MET A 7 -15.56 0.72 11.70
CA MET A 7 -16.55 1.78 11.52
C MET A 7 -17.94 1.17 11.69
N LYS A 8 -18.75 1.72 12.59
CA LYS A 8 -20.11 1.24 12.85
C LYS A 8 -21.03 1.81 11.77
N GLU A 9 -21.24 1.06 10.70
CA GLU A 9 -22.23 1.38 9.66
C GLU A 9 -23.59 0.79 10.04
N THR A 10 -24.62 1.63 10.09
CA THR A 10 -26.00 1.23 10.37
C THR A 10 -26.71 0.93 9.06
N PHE A 11 -27.09 -0.33 8.84
CA PHE A 11 -27.86 -0.76 7.68
C PHE A 11 -29.33 -0.98 8.09
N PHE A 12 -30.26 -0.54 7.26
CA PHE A 12 -31.68 -0.90 7.39
C PHE A 12 -31.92 -2.17 6.57
N ALA A 13 -32.63 -3.14 7.16
CA ALA A 13 -33.03 -4.34 6.43
C ALA A 13 -33.88 -3.92 5.22
N PRO A 14 -33.51 -4.33 3.99
CA PRO A 14 -34.36 -4.05 2.84
C PRO A 14 -35.71 -4.71 3.07
N GLY A 15 -36.82 -3.99 2.85
CA GLY A 15 -38.19 -4.49 3.03
C GLY A 15 -38.62 -5.52 1.98
N THR A 16 -37.68 -6.26 1.39
CA THR A 16 -37.92 -7.20 0.30
C THR A 16 -38.05 -8.64 0.83
N PRO A 17 -38.95 -9.47 0.29
CA PRO A 17 -39.08 -10.88 0.65
C PRO A 17 -37.77 -11.68 0.54
N GLN A 18 -36.92 -11.25 -0.39
CA GLN A 18 -35.62 -11.85 -0.71
C GLN A 18 -34.62 -11.81 0.47
N ALA A 19 -34.78 -10.86 1.41
CA ALA A 19 -33.96 -10.82 2.62
C ALA A 19 -34.22 -12.01 3.56
N GLY A 20 -35.46 -12.51 3.59
CA GLY A 20 -35.84 -13.70 4.36
C GLY A 20 -35.18 -14.97 3.83
N GLU A 21 -35.20 -15.15 2.51
CA GLU A 21 -34.56 -16.30 1.85
C GLU A 21 -33.04 -16.34 2.10
N ILE A 22 -32.38 -15.17 2.10
CA ILE A 22 -30.95 -15.05 2.40
C ILE A 22 -30.67 -15.44 3.86
N TYR A 23 -31.51 -15.00 4.79
CA TYR A 23 -31.37 -15.32 6.21
C TYR A 23 -31.54 -16.82 6.46
N ASP A 24 -32.57 -17.43 5.89
CA ASP A 24 -32.85 -18.86 6.01
C ASP A 24 -31.70 -19.71 5.45
N PHE A 25 -31.13 -19.29 4.33
CA PHE A 25 -29.94 -19.91 3.75
C PHE A 25 -28.74 -19.87 4.71
N ILE A 26 -28.42 -18.72 5.29
CA ILE A 26 -27.29 -18.55 6.22
C ILE A 26 -27.52 -19.38 7.49
N ALA A 27 -28.72 -19.35 8.04
CA ALA A 27 -29.10 -20.11 9.23
C ALA A 27 -28.95 -21.62 8.98
N ALA A 28 -29.54 -22.12 7.89
CA ALA A 28 -29.45 -23.53 7.52
C ALA A 28 -28.00 -23.99 7.24
N HIS A 29 -27.17 -23.13 6.66
CA HIS A 29 -25.76 -23.42 6.43
C HIS A 29 -24.97 -23.54 7.74
N THR A 30 -25.22 -22.61 8.66
CA THR A 30 -24.55 -22.55 9.96
C THR A 30 -24.90 -23.76 10.82
N THR A 31 -26.18 -24.18 10.85
CA THR A 31 -26.62 -25.40 11.55
C THR A 31 -25.92 -26.65 11.02
N ARG A 32 -25.61 -26.69 9.71
CA ARG A 32 -25.03 -27.88 9.06
C ARG A 32 -23.51 -27.93 9.12
N LYS A 33 -22.82 -26.78 9.03
CA LYS A 33 -21.37 -26.70 8.91
C LYS A 33 -20.66 -26.04 10.11
N GLY A 34 -21.41 -25.54 11.09
CA GLY A 34 -20.87 -24.96 12.33
C GLY A 34 -20.26 -23.57 12.19
N ALA A 35 -20.28 -22.97 11.00
CA ALA A 35 -19.77 -21.63 10.74
C ALA A 35 -20.59 -20.95 9.63
N PRO A 36 -20.66 -19.60 9.62
CA PRO A 36 -21.25 -18.87 8.52
C PRO A 36 -20.46 -19.12 7.21
N PRO A 37 -21.11 -18.99 6.04
CA PRO A 37 -20.42 -19.16 4.76
C PRO A 37 -19.30 -18.12 4.65
N GLN A 38 -18.11 -18.55 4.26
CA GLN A 38 -17.06 -17.60 3.89
C GLN A 38 -17.45 -16.90 2.58
N PRO A 39 -17.21 -15.59 2.46
CA PRO A 39 -17.54 -14.86 1.25
C PRO A 39 -16.72 -15.40 0.08
N GLN A 40 -17.41 -15.97 -0.90
CA GLN A 40 -16.86 -16.33 -2.20
C GLN A 40 -17.34 -15.31 -3.23
N PHE A 41 -16.43 -14.91 -4.11
CA PHE A 41 -16.69 -13.92 -5.13
C PHE A 41 -16.72 -14.60 -6.48
N PHE A 42 -17.70 -14.27 -7.32
CA PHE A 42 -17.87 -14.87 -8.63
C PHE A 42 -17.97 -13.79 -9.69
N LEU A 43 -17.36 -14.02 -10.85
CA LEU A 43 -17.63 -13.29 -12.08
C LEU A 43 -18.67 -14.08 -12.86
N SER A 44 -19.84 -13.48 -13.06
CA SER A 44 -20.94 -14.08 -13.82
C SER A 44 -20.81 -13.72 -15.30
N GLY A 45 -20.85 -14.75 -16.15
CA GLY A 45 -20.99 -14.62 -17.59
C GLY A 45 -22.44 -14.39 -18.03
N SER A 46 -22.71 -14.64 -19.31
CA SER A 46 -24.00 -14.31 -19.94
C SER A 46 -25.08 -15.37 -19.73
N GLU A 47 -24.71 -16.61 -19.40
CA GLU A 47 -25.64 -17.72 -19.21
C GLU A 47 -25.89 -18.05 -17.73
N PRO A 48 -27.08 -18.53 -17.35
CA PRO A 48 -27.35 -19.00 -15.99
C PRO A 48 -26.40 -20.14 -15.60
N GLY A 49 -25.60 -19.92 -14.57
CA GLY A 49 -24.60 -20.89 -14.10
C GLY A 49 -23.21 -20.72 -14.72
N ASP A 50 -23.04 -19.82 -15.70
CA ASP A 50 -21.73 -19.41 -16.19
C ASP A 50 -21.09 -18.46 -15.16
N GLN A 51 -20.37 -19.04 -14.20
CA GLN A 51 -19.72 -18.30 -13.12
C GLN A 51 -18.32 -18.86 -12.89
N VAL A 52 -17.35 -17.96 -12.73
CA VAL A 52 -15.98 -18.30 -12.33
C VAL A 52 -15.68 -17.68 -10.97
N GLU A 53 -15.19 -18.48 -10.03
CA GLU A 53 -14.74 -17.99 -8.74
C GLU A 53 -13.50 -17.11 -8.92
N ILE A 54 -13.52 -15.92 -8.34
CA ILE A 54 -12.40 -14.99 -8.35
C ILE A 54 -11.69 -14.99 -6.99
N PRO A 55 -10.34 -15.07 -6.97
CA PRO A 55 -9.57 -14.86 -5.76
C PRO A 55 -9.86 -13.50 -5.11
N HIS A 56 -9.68 -13.44 -3.79
CA HIS A 56 -9.95 -12.24 -2.99
C HIS A 56 -9.13 -11.03 -3.48
N GLU A 57 -7.92 -11.26 -3.97
CA GLU A 57 -7.03 -10.23 -4.50
C GLU A 57 -7.63 -9.54 -5.73
N ILE A 58 -8.25 -10.30 -6.63
CA ILE A 58 -8.93 -9.75 -7.83
C ILE A 58 -10.14 -8.93 -7.40
N TYR A 59 -10.93 -9.45 -6.47
CA TYR A 59 -12.07 -8.73 -5.91
C TYR A 59 -11.66 -7.36 -5.33
N GLN A 60 -10.58 -7.32 -4.54
CA GLN A 60 -10.07 -6.06 -3.98
C GLN A 60 -9.64 -5.05 -5.06
N VAL A 61 -9.02 -5.52 -6.15
CA VAL A 61 -8.65 -4.66 -7.29
C VAL A 61 -9.90 -4.06 -7.94
N LEU A 62 -10.94 -4.88 -8.16
CA LEU A 62 -12.21 -4.41 -8.74
C LEU A 62 -12.90 -3.37 -7.86
N VAL A 63 -12.96 -3.60 -6.54
CA VAL A 63 -13.53 -2.63 -5.59
C VAL A 63 -12.82 -1.28 -5.67
N LYS A 64 -11.48 -1.28 -5.65
CA LYS A 64 -10.68 -0.05 -5.77
C LYS A 64 -10.87 0.63 -7.12
N ALA A 65 -10.95 -0.13 -8.21
CA ALA A 65 -11.19 0.40 -9.54
C ALA A 65 -12.56 1.10 -9.62
N VAL A 66 -13.62 0.46 -9.12
CA VAL A 66 -14.98 1.03 -9.08
C VAL A 66 -15.01 2.28 -8.21
N GLU A 67 -14.33 2.29 -7.06
CA GLU A 67 -14.26 3.47 -6.20
C GLU A 67 -13.56 4.66 -6.89
N ALA A 68 -12.47 4.41 -7.62
CA ALA A 68 -11.78 5.42 -8.40
C ALA A 68 -12.66 5.96 -9.53
N MET A 69 -13.35 5.07 -10.26
CA MET A 69 -14.29 5.46 -11.33
C MET A 69 -15.46 6.29 -10.78
N ARG A 70 -16.02 5.93 -9.61
CA ARG A 70 -17.08 6.70 -8.94
C ARG A 70 -16.62 8.13 -8.61
N LYS A 71 -15.32 8.34 -8.37
CA LYS A 71 -14.70 9.66 -8.16
C LYS A 71 -14.36 10.39 -9.46
N GLY A 72 -14.73 9.84 -10.62
CA GLY A 72 -14.40 10.39 -11.94
C GLY A 72 -12.95 10.18 -12.37
N LEU A 73 -12.19 9.34 -11.67
CA LEU A 73 -10.79 9.07 -11.99
C LEU A 73 -10.69 7.92 -13.00
N ALA A 74 -9.86 8.09 -14.02
CA ALA A 74 -9.52 7.03 -14.95
C ALA A 74 -8.63 5.97 -14.26
N VAL A 75 -8.89 4.70 -14.55
CA VAL A 75 -8.13 3.55 -14.02
C VAL A 75 -7.31 2.95 -15.17
N THR A 76 -6.01 2.73 -14.95
CA THR A 76 -5.11 2.10 -15.93
C THR A 76 -4.52 0.83 -15.35
N LEU A 77 -4.64 -0.29 -16.07
CA LEU A 77 -3.94 -1.54 -15.75
C LEU A 77 -2.59 -1.55 -16.47
N THR A 78 -1.51 -1.69 -15.70
CA THR A 78 -0.15 -1.70 -16.25
C THR A 78 0.51 -3.05 -15.96
N PRO A 79 0.99 -3.77 -16.98
CA PRO A 79 1.76 -5.00 -16.78
C PRO A 79 3.03 -4.75 -15.96
N SER A 80 3.36 -5.66 -15.05
CA SER A 80 4.58 -5.58 -14.22
C SER A 80 5.88 -5.65 -15.04
N SER A 81 5.85 -6.25 -16.23
CA SER A 81 6.96 -6.32 -17.17
C SER A 81 7.25 -5.00 -17.90
N MET A 82 6.40 -3.99 -17.73
CA MET A 82 6.60 -2.69 -18.38
C MET A 82 7.92 -2.06 -17.96
N THR A 83 8.72 -1.69 -18.96
CA THR A 83 9.87 -0.80 -18.77
C THR A 83 9.43 0.65 -18.87
N MET A 84 9.91 1.48 -17.95
CA MET A 84 9.56 2.89 -17.82
C MET A 84 10.79 3.79 -17.93
N THR A 85 10.52 5.05 -18.30
CA THR A 85 11.54 6.10 -18.26
C THR A 85 11.85 6.50 -16.82
N THR A 86 13.02 7.14 -16.60
CA THR A 86 13.37 7.68 -15.28
C THR A 86 12.36 8.71 -14.76
N GLN A 87 11.63 9.38 -15.66
CA GLN A 87 10.64 10.39 -15.28
C GLN A 87 9.37 9.72 -14.75
N GLN A 88 8.82 8.76 -15.49
CA GLN A 88 7.66 7.97 -15.05
C GLN A 88 7.93 7.24 -13.74
N ALA A 89 9.12 6.68 -13.58
CA ALA A 89 9.52 6.01 -12.34
C ALA A 89 9.62 6.96 -11.15
N ALA A 90 10.15 8.18 -11.36
CA ALA A 90 10.24 9.19 -10.32
C ALA A 90 8.85 9.66 -9.87
N GLU A 91 7.94 9.88 -10.83
CA GLU A 91 6.55 10.24 -10.57
C GLU A 91 5.83 9.15 -9.77
N LEU A 92 6.01 7.87 -10.12
CA LEU A 92 5.44 6.73 -9.40
C LEU A 92 5.91 6.64 -7.93
N LEU A 93 7.17 7.01 -7.66
CA LEU A 93 7.74 7.05 -6.32
C LEU A 93 7.42 8.34 -5.56
N GLY A 94 6.81 9.35 -6.21
CA GLY A 94 6.56 10.66 -5.60
C GLY A 94 7.85 11.43 -5.27
N VAL A 95 8.90 11.28 -6.08
CA VAL A 95 10.20 11.97 -5.88
C VAL A 95 10.60 12.76 -7.12
N THR A 96 11.53 13.70 -6.97
CA THR A 96 12.07 14.44 -8.12
C THR A 96 12.95 13.54 -8.99
N ARG A 97 12.97 13.79 -10.30
CA ARG A 97 13.82 13.03 -11.25
C ARG A 97 15.30 12.98 -10.83
N PRO A 98 15.96 14.07 -10.38
CA PRO A 98 17.34 14.00 -9.92
C PRO A 98 17.51 13.06 -8.72
N THR A 99 16.55 13.04 -7.80
CA THR A 99 16.55 12.11 -6.67
C THR A 99 16.46 10.67 -7.15
N PHE A 100 15.58 10.39 -8.11
CA PHE A 100 15.45 9.06 -8.69
C PHE A 100 16.73 8.62 -9.41
N VAL A 101 17.35 9.50 -10.21
CA VAL A 101 18.62 9.21 -10.89
C VAL A 101 19.72 8.85 -9.88
N ARG A 102 19.80 9.56 -8.75
CA ARG A 102 20.73 9.21 -7.66
C ARG A 102 20.46 7.82 -7.07
N LEU A 103 19.19 7.39 -6.97
CA LEU A 103 18.86 6.02 -6.54
C LEU A 103 19.37 4.98 -7.53
N LEU A 104 19.32 5.28 -8.83
CA LEU A 104 19.91 4.42 -9.87
C LEU A 104 21.44 4.39 -9.79
N ASP A 105 22.07 5.56 -9.63
CA ASP A 105 23.53 5.68 -9.57
C ASP A 105 24.13 5.00 -8.32
N THR A 106 23.38 5.01 -7.22
CA THR A 106 23.76 4.30 -5.98
C THR A 106 23.43 2.82 -6.00
N GLY A 107 22.88 2.29 -7.11
CA GLY A 107 22.57 0.88 -7.27
C GLY A 107 21.36 0.39 -6.45
N LYS A 108 20.56 1.31 -5.87
CA LYS A 108 19.39 0.94 -5.06
C LYS A 108 18.22 0.40 -5.88
N ILE A 109 18.15 0.78 -7.16
CA ILE A 109 17.15 0.29 -8.11
C ILE A 109 17.88 -0.12 -9.39
N PRO A 110 17.76 -1.39 -9.83
CA PRO A 110 18.32 -1.85 -11.09
C PRO A 110 17.81 -1.01 -12.27
N PHE A 111 18.64 -0.82 -13.29
CA PHE A 111 18.22 -0.21 -14.54
C PHE A 111 18.96 -0.83 -15.72
N GLU A 112 18.33 -0.76 -16.87
CA GLU A 112 18.91 -1.13 -18.15
C GLU A 112 19.19 0.15 -18.96
N LYS A 113 20.19 0.12 -19.83
CA LYS A 113 20.50 1.23 -20.73
C LYS A 113 20.56 0.72 -22.18
N PRO A 114 19.41 0.34 -22.77
CA PRO A 114 19.35 0.00 -24.18
C PRO A 114 19.58 1.28 -25.00
N GLY A 115 20.84 1.54 -25.39
CA GLY A 115 21.26 2.74 -26.10
C GLY A 115 21.60 3.92 -25.18
N THR A 116 21.01 5.09 -25.44
CA THR A 116 21.42 6.35 -24.77
C THR A 116 20.71 6.58 -23.44
N HIS A 117 19.44 6.16 -23.31
CA HIS A 117 18.61 6.47 -22.16
C HIS A 117 18.41 5.28 -21.24
N ARG A 118 18.34 5.53 -19.93
CA ARG A 118 18.02 4.53 -18.92
C ARG A 118 16.56 4.11 -19.02
N ARG A 119 16.31 2.84 -18.73
CA ARG A 119 15.00 2.19 -18.61
C ARG A 119 14.98 1.40 -17.30
N VAL A 120 13.87 1.45 -16.61
CA VAL A 120 13.69 0.78 -15.31
C VAL A 120 12.45 -0.09 -15.40
N LYS A 121 12.47 -1.31 -14.86
CA LYS A 121 11.27 -2.15 -14.83
C LYS A 121 10.33 -1.66 -13.73
N LEU A 122 9.02 -1.66 -14.01
CA LEU A 122 8.00 -1.31 -13.02
C LEU A 122 8.16 -2.14 -11.74
N ALA A 123 8.39 -3.46 -11.90
CA ALA A 123 8.60 -4.38 -10.79
C ALA A 123 9.71 -3.92 -9.83
N ASP A 124 10.86 -3.49 -10.35
CA ASP A 124 12.00 -3.04 -9.55
C ASP A 124 11.68 -1.76 -8.77
N VAL A 125 10.93 -0.83 -9.38
CA VAL A 125 10.50 0.40 -8.73
C VAL A 125 9.51 0.12 -7.60
N LEU A 126 8.56 -0.80 -7.83
CA LEU A 126 7.58 -1.18 -6.81
C LEU A 126 8.23 -1.95 -5.65
N ALA A 127 9.18 -2.84 -5.94
CA ALA A 127 9.94 -3.56 -4.92
C ALA A 127 10.71 -2.59 -4.02
N TYR A 128 11.37 -1.58 -4.61
CA TYR A 128 12.02 -0.52 -3.84
C TYR A 128 11.05 0.30 -2.99
N LYS A 129 9.88 0.65 -3.54
CA LYS A 129 8.83 1.39 -2.81
C LYS A 129 8.38 0.63 -1.58
N GLU A 130 8.17 -0.67 -1.72
CA GLU A 130 7.72 -1.54 -0.65
C GLU A 130 8.79 -1.74 0.42
N ALA A 131 10.05 -2.03 0.04
CA ALA A 131 11.16 -2.12 0.98
C ALA A 131 11.31 -0.83 1.81
N ARG A 132 11.26 0.33 1.14
CA ARG A 132 11.33 1.65 1.81
C ARG A 132 10.13 1.91 2.72
N ARG A 133 8.96 1.36 2.41
CA ARG A 133 7.77 1.46 3.25
C ARG A 133 7.97 0.63 4.52
N THR A 134 8.42 -0.61 4.39
CA THR A 134 8.73 -1.49 5.52
C THR A 134 9.79 -0.87 6.44
N GLU A 135 10.90 -0.36 5.90
CA GLU A 135 11.93 0.34 6.68
C GLU A 135 11.37 1.52 7.48
N GLN A 136 10.42 2.28 6.91
CA GLN A 136 9.77 3.39 7.62
C GLN A 136 8.88 2.89 8.76
N TYR A 137 8.12 1.81 8.53
CA TYR A 137 7.30 1.20 9.58
C TYR A 137 8.16 0.62 10.70
N ASP A 138 9.27 -0.05 10.38
CA ASP A 138 10.21 -0.60 11.35
C ASP A 138 10.87 0.51 12.18
N ALA A 139 11.28 1.61 11.53
CA ALA A 139 11.82 2.77 12.22
C ALA A 139 10.79 3.41 13.17
N LEU A 140 9.53 3.55 12.74
CA LEU A 140 8.45 4.04 13.58
C LEU A 140 8.15 3.09 14.75
N ALA A 141 8.16 1.77 14.51
CA ALA A 141 7.97 0.78 15.56
C ALA A 141 9.12 0.80 16.58
N SER A 142 10.36 1.05 16.14
CA SER A 142 11.51 1.21 17.04
C SER A 142 11.47 2.49 17.88
N MET A 143 10.65 3.47 17.50
CA MET A 143 10.36 4.65 18.32
C MET A 143 9.18 4.42 19.29
N GLY A 144 8.52 3.26 19.23
CA GLY A 144 7.35 2.92 20.06
C GLY A 144 7.66 2.64 21.53
N ASP A 145 8.93 2.51 21.91
CA ASP A 145 9.41 2.39 23.29
C ASP A 145 10.04 3.71 23.77
N ILE A 146 9.35 4.84 23.59
CA ILE A 146 9.66 6.04 24.39
C ILE A 146 8.98 5.85 25.75
N ASP A 147 9.56 4.94 26.52
CA ASP A 147 9.29 4.78 27.95
C ASP A 147 9.71 6.07 28.67
N ASP A 148 8.78 6.64 29.45
CA ASP A 148 8.93 7.48 30.65
C ASP A 148 10.20 8.34 30.83
N GLU A 149 10.75 8.94 29.78
CA GLU A 149 11.77 9.97 29.93
C GLU A 149 11.10 11.34 30.09
N PRO A 150 11.39 12.09 31.18
CA PRO A 150 10.90 13.45 31.34
C PRO A 150 11.26 14.28 30.10
N VAL A 151 10.29 15.05 29.59
CA VAL A 151 10.43 15.91 28.41
C VAL A 151 11.69 16.81 28.48
N GLU A 152 12.06 17.24 29.69
CA GLU A 152 13.32 17.94 29.98
C GLU A 152 14.58 17.17 29.53
N ALA A 153 14.69 15.88 29.83
CA ALA A 153 15.86 15.08 29.47
C ALA A 153 15.93 14.81 27.96
N ALA A 154 14.77 14.58 27.32
CA ALA A 154 14.68 14.43 25.86
C ALA A 154 15.06 15.72 25.11
N THR A 155 14.64 16.88 25.62
CA THR A 155 14.95 18.18 25.02
C THR A 155 16.43 18.56 25.16
N GLU A 156 17.08 18.24 26.28
CA GLU A 156 18.51 18.45 26.45
C GLU A 156 19.35 17.55 25.53
N ARG A 157 19.02 16.25 25.41
CA ARG A 157 19.69 15.35 24.45
C ARG A 157 19.57 15.87 23.01
N MET A 158 18.40 16.37 22.62
CA MET A 158 18.21 16.97 21.29
C MET A 158 19.03 18.25 21.09
N LYS A 159 19.17 19.12 22.11
CA LYS A 159 20.03 20.31 22.04
C LYS A 159 21.50 19.93 21.89
N GLU A 160 21.97 18.93 22.64
CA GLU A 160 23.35 18.44 22.55
C GLU A 160 23.64 17.79 21.20
N ALA A 161 22.74 16.95 20.70
CA ALA A 161 22.86 16.34 19.37
C ALA A 161 22.90 17.40 18.26
N ARG A 162 22.06 18.43 18.34
CA ARG A 162 22.08 19.57 17.40
C ARG A 162 23.39 20.35 17.48
N LYS A 163 23.94 20.58 18.67
CA LYS A 163 25.22 21.28 18.88
C LYS A 163 26.40 20.49 18.30
N LEU A 164 26.40 19.17 18.45
CA LEU A 164 27.40 18.27 17.87
C LEU A 164 27.31 18.25 16.34
N ALA A 165 26.11 18.13 15.78
CA ALA A 165 25.90 18.18 14.34
C ALA A 165 26.31 19.53 13.73
N ALA A 166 26.03 20.64 14.41
CA ALA A 166 26.48 21.97 14.00
C ALA A 166 28.02 22.13 14.05
N LYS A 167 28.70 21.54 15.04
CA LYS A 167 30.17 21.48 15.08
C LYS A 167 30.74 20.67 13.90
N ARG A 168 30.16 19.51 13.59
CA ARG A 168 30.58 18.68 12.44
C ARG A 168 30.44 19.42 11.11
N ARG A 169 29.33 20.15 10.91
CA ARG A 169 29.14 21.00 9.72
C ARG A 169 30.16 22.13 9.61
N ARG A 170 30.55 22.76 10.73
CA ARG A 170 31.57 23.81 10.73
C ARG A 170 32.99 23.28 10.47
N GLY A 171 33.28 22.03 10.84
CA GLY A 171 34.57 21.39 10.57
C GLY A 171 34.75 20.86 9.14
N GLN A 172 33.65 20.54 8.43
CA GLN A 172 33.70 20.03 7.05
C GLN A 172 33.78 21.11 5.96
N VAL A 173 33.70 22.41 6.32
CA VAL A 173 33.73 23.53 5.36
C VAL A 173 35.13 24.17 5.24
N THR A 174 36.15 23.57 5.87
CA THR A 174 37.55 24.00 5.72
C THR A 174 38.41 22.80 5.33
N THR A 175 38.26 22.33 4.09
CA THR A 175 39.28 21.65 3.28
C THR A 175 38.85 21.73 1.83
#